data_AF-A0A352DS59-F1
#
_entry.id   AF-A0A352DS59-F1
#
_cell.length_a   1.000
_cell.length_b   1.000
_cell.length_c   1.000
_cell.angle_alpha   90.00
_cell.angle_beta   90.00
_cell.angle_gamma   90.00
#
_symmetry.space_group_name_H-M   'P 1'
#
loop_
_entity.id
_entity.type
_entity.pdbx_description
1 polymer ?
#
loop_
_entity_poly.entity_id
_entity_poly.type
_entity_poly.pdbx_seq_one_letter_code
_entity_poly.pdbx_strand_id
1 'polypeptide(L)'
;LRGVTDDGKILNIAGDYMAHGIRERASEIVTLELGRQTEKEVSRQLEREVDAERFTRLDRMLIAEQAASNEFADLRPDKDMAETMRQNRALLIDRARKLER
;
A
#
# COMPACT_ATOMS: atom_id res chain seq x y z
N LEU A 1 -18.61 -11.96 15.24
CA LEU A 1 -18.34 -13.31 14.70
C LEU A 1 -18.15 -14.25 15.89
N ARG A 2 -18.96 -15.31 16.00
CA ARG A 2 -18.79 -16.37 16.99
C ARG A 2 -18.30 -17.60 16.24
N GLY A 3 -17.07 -18.02 16.49
CA GLY A 3 -16.55 -19.29 15.99
C GLY A 3 -16.84 -20.41 17.00
N VAL A 4 -16.73 -21.65 16.56
CA VAL A 4 -16.70 -22.83 17.43
C VAL A 4 -15.38 -23.55 17.17
N THR A 5 -14.68 -23.93 18.21
CA THR A 5 -13.45 -24.72 18.12
C THR A 5 -13.77 -26.19 17.80
N ASP A 6 -12.77 -26.97 17.38
CA ASP A 6 -12.94 -28.39 17.03
C ASP A 6 -13.44 -29.25 18.22
N ASP A 7 -13.24 -28.77 19.46
CA ASP A 7 -13.74 -29.37 20.70
C ASP A 7 -15.10 -28.81 21.16
N GLY A 8 -15.82 -28.07 20.29
CA GLY A 8 -17.19 -27.61 20.51
C GLY A 8 -17.33 -26.37 21.41
N LYS A 9 -16.22 -25.71 21.78
CA LYS A 9 -16.25 -24.51 22.63
C LYS A 9 -16.43 -23.25 21.80
N ILE A 10 -17.00 -22.21 22.41
CA ILE A 10 -17.18 -20.91 21.75
C ILE A 10 -15.82 -20.22 21.62
N LEU A 11 -15.42 -19.94 20.37
CA LEU A 11 -14.28 -19.08 20.05
C LEU A 11 -14.75 -17.63 19.97
N ASN A 12 -14.34 -16.82 20.95
CA ASN A 12 -14.57 -15.39 20.97
C ASN A 12 -13.27 -14.64 20.68
N ILE A 13 -13.17 -14.02 19.51
CA ILE A 13 -12.05 -13.15 19.15
C ILE A 13 -12.52 -11.71 19.31
N ALA A 14 -11.76 -10.90 20.05
CA ALA A 14 -12.07 -9.49 20.26
C ALA A 14 -12.26 -8.76 18.92
N GLY A 15 -13.29 -7.92 18.82
CA GLY A 15 -13.61 -7.19 17.59
C GLY A 15 -12.43 -6.35 17.09
N ASP A 16 -11.77 -5.63 18.00
CA ASP A 16 -10.59 -4.81 17.68
C ASP A 16 -9.41 -5.64 17.17
N TYR A 17 -9.25 -6.87 17.68
CA TYR A 17 -8.24 -7.79 17.19
C TYR A 17 -8.54 -8.26 15.76
N MET A 18 -9.81 -8.51 15.43
CA MET A 18 -10.22 -8.82 14.06
C MET A 18 -10.01 -7.63 13.12
N ALA A 19 -10.33 -6.42 13.58
CA ALA A 19 -10.24 -5.20 12.79
C ALA A 19 -8.80 -4.78 12.48
N HIS A 20 -7.90 -4.90 13.46
CA HIS A 20 -6.53 -4.36 13.36
C HIS A 20 -5.45 -5.38 13.72
N GLY A 21 -5.68 -6.19 14.76
CA GLY A 21 -4.69 -7.10 15.33
C GLY A 21 -4.24 -8.22 14.38
N ILE A 22 -5.13 -8.84 13.61
CA ILE A 22 -4.75 -9.97 12.73
C ILE A 22 -3.68 -9.56 11.71
N ARG A 23 -3.87 -8.42 11.03
CA ARG A 23 -2.94 -7.95 10.00
C ARG A 23 -1.59 -7.57 10.58
N GLU A 24 -1.59 -6.87 11.72
CA GLU A 24 -0.38 -6.46 12.41
C GLU A 24 0.44 -7.68 12.83
N ARG A 25 -0.18 -8.64 13.53
CA ARG A 25 0.50 -9.86 13.99
C ARG A 25 1.00 -10.73 12.85
N ALA A 26 0.21 -10.85 11.78
CA ALA A 26 0.68 -11.56 10.58
C ALA A 26 1.91 -10.88 9.97
N SER A 27 1.93 -9.55 9.91
CA SER A 27 3.06 -8.78 9.36
C SER A 27 4.32 -8.93 10.23
N GLU A 28 4.17 -8.94 11.56
CA GLU A 28 5.27 -9.20 12.49
C GLU A 28 5.89 -10.58 12.27
N ILE A 29 5.05 -11.63 12.19
CA ILE A 29 5.52 -13.01 11.98
C ILE A 29 6.24 -13.14 10.64
N VAL A 30 5.67 -12.60 9.57
CA VAL A 30 6.31 -12.62 8.25
C VAL A 30 7.64 -11.88 8.26
N THR A 31 7.72 -10.74 8.97
CA THR A 31 8.97 -9.97 9.08
C THR A 31 10.02 -10.71 9.90
N LEU A 32 9.62 -11.48 10.92
CA LEU A 32 10.53 -12.29 11.71
C LEU A 32 11.13 -13.43 10.88
N GLU A 33 10.30 -14.09 10.05
CA GLU A 33 10.72 -15.25 9.24
C GLU A 33 11.49 -14.84 7.99
N LEU A 34 11.02 -13.81 7.27
CA LEU A 34 11.57 -13.42 5.96
C LEU A 34 12.47 -12.17 6.01
N GLY A 35 12.50 -11.47 7.14
CA GLY A 35 13.14 -10.17 7.25
C GLY A 35 12.28 -9.02 6.72
N ARG A 36 12.85 -7.81 6.76
CA ARG A 36 12.19 -6.60 6.26
C ARG A 36 12.11 -6.62 4.73
N GLN A 37 11.00 -6.13 4.19
CA GLN A 37 10.85 -5.93 2.76
C GLN A 37 11.97 -5.01 2.22
N THR A 38 12.60 -5.43 1.13
CA THR A 38 13.67 -4.68 0.48
C THR A 38 13.10 -3.58 -0.42
N GLU A 39 13.89 -2.52 -0.69
CA GLU A 39 13.46 -1.45 -1.60
C GLU A 39 13.08 -1.98 -2.99
N LYS A 40 13.83 -2.97 -3.50
CA LYS A 40 13.54 -3.62 -4.79
C LYS A 40 12.19 -4.35 -4.81
N GLU A 41 11.79 -4.95 -3.69
CA GLU A 41 10.46 -5.57 -3.59
C GLU A 41 9.36 -4.53 -3.51
N VAL A 42 9.59 -3.44 -2.79
CA VAL A 42 8.66 -2.30 -2.75
C VAL A 42 8.46 -1.71 -4.14
N SER A 43 9.54 -1.47 -4.89
CA SER A 43 9.46 -0.94 -6.26
C SER A 43 8.69 -1.87 -7.20
N ARG A 44 9.02 -3.17 -7.20
CA ARG A 44 8.28 -4.17 -8.01
C ARG A 44 6.80 -4.26 -7.65
N GLN A 45 6.46 -4.07 -6.37
CA GLN A 45 5.07 -4.05 -5.94
C GLN A 45 4.34 -2.80 -6.44
N LEU A 46 4.99 -1.63 -6.38
CA LEU A 46 4.43 -0.38 -6.91
C LEU A 46 4.24 -0.45 -8.43
N GLU A 47 5.20 -0.99 -9.17
CA GLU A 47 5.09 -1.20 -10.62
C GLU A 47 3.83 -2.00 -10.98
N ARG A 48 3.53 -3.08 -10.24
CA ARG A 48 2.32 -3.88 -10.46
C ARG A 48 1.03 -3.14 -10.09
N GLU A 49 1.10 -2.17 -9.19
CA GLU A 49 -0.08 -1.38 -8.80
C GLU A 49 -0.51 -0.40 -9.89
N VAL A 50 0.38 -0.02 -10.81
CA VAL A 50 0.06 0.86 -11.94
C VAL A 50 -1.13 0.33 -12.74
N ASP A 51 -1.10 -0.95 -13.12
CA ASP A 51 -2.11 -1.57 -13.98
C ASP A 51 -3.33 -2.13 -13.24
N ALA A 52 -3.36 -2.07 -11.91
CA ALA A 52 -4.40 -2.72 -11.11
C ALA A 52 -5.78 -2.05 -11.24
N GLU A 53 -6.84 -2.82 -11.48
CA GLU A 53 -8.23 -2.30 -11.62
C GLU A 53 -8.92 -1.96 -10.29
N ARG A 54 -8.15 -1.78 -9.22
CA ARG A 54 -8.66 -1.45 -7.88
C ARG A 54 -7.94 -0.23 -7.33
N PHE A 55 -8.49 0.36 -6.27
CA PHE A 55 -7.81 1.42 -5.53
C PHE A 55 -6.52 0.88 -4.87
N THR A 56 -5.40 1.57 -5.06
CA THR A 56 -4.03 1.16 -4.73
C THR A 56 -3.30 2.18 -3.85
N ARG A 57 -2.03 1.92 -3.50
CA ARG A 57 -1.20 2.88 -2.76
C ARG A 57 -0.86 4.08 -3.64
N LEU A 58 -0.64 3.87 -4.94
CA LEU A 58 -0.40 4.97 -5.89
C LEU A 58 -1.56 5.97 -5.92
N ASP A 59 -2.81 5.50 -5.84
CA ASP A 59 -3.99 6.38 -5.80
C ASP A 59 -4.02 7.24 -4.53
N ARG A 60 -3.68 6.65 -3.37
CA ARG A 60 -3.54 7.41 -2.12
C ARG A 60 -2.43 8.44 -2.20
N MET A 61 -1.32 8.11 -2.86
CA MET A 61 -0.21 9.04 -3.06
C MET A 61 -0.60 10.18 -3.99
N LEU A 62 -1.35 9.93 -5.07
CA LEU A 62 -1.89 10.96 -5.95
C LEU A 62 -2.79 11.94 -5.19
N ILE A 63 -3.71 11.42 -4.36
CA ILE A 63 -4.59 12.25 -3.53
C ILE A 63 -3.79 13.07 -2.51
N ALA A 64 -2.77 12.48 -1.89
CA ALA A 64 -1.90 13.18 -0.96
C ALA A 64 -1.13 14.32 -1.64
N GLU A 65 -0.65 14.11 -2.87
CA GLU A 65 0.02 15.14 -3.66
C GLU A 65 -0.93 16.29 -4.03
N GLN A 66 -2.17 15.98 -4.44
CA GLN A 66 -3.20 16.98 -4.70
C GLN A 66 -3.49 17.84 -3.46
N ALA A 67 -3.59 17.20 -2.29
CA ALA A 67 -3.81 17.88 -1.02
C ALA A 67 -2.63 18.79 -0.63
N ALA A 68 -1.39 18.38 -0.94
CA ALA A 68 -0.20 19.17 -0.67
C ALA A 68 0.00 20.34 -1.64
N SER A 69 -0.41 20.16 -2.90
CA SER A 69 -0.20 21.12 -4.01
C SER A 69 -1.41 22.02 -4.27
N ASN A 70 -2.36 22.06 -3.34
CA ASN A 70 -3.43 23.05 -3.28
C ASN A 70 -4.35 23.06 -4.53
N GLU A 71 -4.72 21.86 -5.02
CA GLU A 71 -5.83 21.53 -5.97
C GLU A 71 -5.41 20.53 -7.06
N PHE A 72 -4.13 20.49 -7.45
CA PHE A 72 -3.63 19.59 -8.50
C PHE A 72 -2.40 18.83 -8.04
N ALA A 73 -2.28 17.54 -8.37
CA ALA A 73 -1.03 16.82 -8.19
C ALA A 73 -0.02 17.35 -9.22
N ASP A 74 0.93 18.19 -8.79
CA ASP A 74 2.10 18.46 -9.62
C ASP A 74 2.87 17.15 -9.71
N LEU A 75 3.02 16.59 -10.91
CA LEU A 75 3.77 15.35 -11.17
C LEU A 75 5.07 15.59 -11.95
N ARG A 76 5.50 16.84 -12.13
CA ARG A 76 6.72 17.14 -12.89
C ARG A 76 7.98 16.72 -12.12
N PRO A 77 8.93 16.00 -12.74
CA PRO A 77 10.20 15.68 -12.10
C PRO A 77 11.09 16.93 -12.03
N ASP A 78 11.68 17.19 -10.86
CA ASP A 78 12.72 18.20 -10.69
C ASP A 78 14.10 17.59 -11.02
N LYS A 79 15.00 18.39 -11.59
CA LYS A 79 16.38 17.97 -11.91
C LYS A 79 17.20 17.66 -10.66
N ASP A 80 16.90 18.36 -9.55
CA ASP A 80 17.60 18.17 -8.27
C ASP A 80 16.99 17.04 -7.42
N MET A 81 15.94 16.38 -7.92
CA MET A 81 15.26 15.30 -7.23
C MET A 81 16.11 14.03 -7.15
N ALA A 82 16.15 13.37 -5.98
CA ALA A 82 16.81 12.07 -5.82
C ALA A 82 16.26 11.01 -6.80
N GLU A 83 17.10 10.06 -7.23
CA GLU A 83 16.72 9.06 -8.24
C GLU A 83 15.48 8.24 -7.85
N THR A 84 15.40 7.77 -6.61
CA THR A 84 14.25 7.03 -6.08
C THR A 84 12.96 7.85 -6.15
N MET A 85 13.04 9.16 -5.90
CA MET A 85 11.88 10.05 -5.99
C MET A 85 11.43 10.23 -7.43
N ARG A 86 12.36 10.33 -8.39
CA ARG A 86 12.04 10.38 -9.83
C ARG A 86 11.36 9.09 -10.30
N GLN A 87 11.83 7.93 -9.84
CA GLN A 87 11.21 6.63 -10.14
C GLN A 87 9.78 6.56 -9.58
N ASN A 88 9.58 6.94 -8.31
CA ASN A 88 8.25 7.00 -7.71
C ASN A 88 7.32 7.95 -8.47
N ARG A 89 7.84 9.10 -8.92
CA ARG A 89 7.09 10.07 -9.74
C ARG A 89 6.63 9.46 -11.06
N ALA A 90 7.50 8.72 -11.75
CA ALA A 90 7.15 8.03 -12.99
C ALA A 90 5.97 7.07 -12.78
N LEU A 91 5.97 6.30 -11.69
CA LEU A 91 4.88 5.39 -11.33
C LEU A 91 3.56 6.12 -11.07
N LEU A 92 3.59 7.29 -10.43
CA LEU A 92 2.40 8.13 -10.23
C LEU A 92 1.84 8.66 -11.55
N ILE A 93 2.71 9.07 -12.48
CA ILE A 93 2.30 9.52 -13.81
C ILE A 93 1.65 8.37 -14.58
N ASP A 94 2.27 7.20 -14.59
CA ASP A 94 1.73 6.04 -15.31
C ASP A 94 0.39 5.59 -14.72
N ARG A 95 0.26 5.62 -13.39
CA ARG A 95 -1.01 5.36 -12.71
C ARG A 95 -2.10 6.37 -13.09
N ALA A 96 -1.78 7.66 -13.09
CA ALA A 96 -2.73 8.71 -13.48
C ALA A 96 -3.23 8.51 -14.92
N ARG A 97 -2.34 8.17 -15.87
CA ARG A 97 -2.72 7.84 -17.25
C ARG A 97 -3.62 6.60 -17.33
N LYS A 98 -3.38 5.59 -16.49
CA LYS A 98 -4.23 4.39 -16.43
C LYS A 98 -5.65 4.70 -15.96
N LEU A 99 -5.80 5.67 -15.04
CA LEU A 99 -7.09 6.10 -14.50
C LEU A 99 -7.86 7.10 -15.38
N GLU A 100 -7.17 7.79 -16.29
CA GLU A 100 -7.81 8.72 -17.24
C GLU A 100 -8.61 7.99 -18.34
N ARG A 101 -8.29 6.71 -18.58
CA ARG A 101 -8.99 5.84 -19.53
C ARG A 101 -10.27 5.27 -18.93
#